data_AF-A0A9D4JSK0-F1
#
_entry.id   AF-A0A9D4JSK0-F1
#
_cell.length_a   1.000
_cell.length_b   1.000
_cell.length_c   1.000
_cell.angle_alpha   90.00
_cell.angle_beta   90.00
_cell.angle_gamma   90.00
#
_symmetry.space_group_name_H-M   'P 1'
#
loop_
_entity.id
_entity.type
_entity.pdbx_description
1 polymer ?
#
loop_
_entity_poly.entity_id
_entity_poly.type
_entity_poly.pdbx_seq_one_letter_code
_entity_poly.pdbx_strand_id
1 'polypeptide(L)' 'MLQGLRTNDMLEDATGKPLSALTVFSSAIKYLHDDLFKTLQNGTGGSIFTEDIHWVLTVPAIWSDIAKKFMRRAALEVC' A
#
# COMPACT_ATOMS: atom_id res chain seq x y z
N MET A 1 8.92 -8.90 -13.63
CA MET A 1 9.61 -7.96 -12.73
C MET A 1 8.86 -6.62 -12.82
N LEU A 2 8.45 -5.99 -11.70
CA LEU A 2 7.58 -4.80 -11.64
C LEU A 2 8.21 -3.49 -12.16
N GLN A 3 9.09 -3.54 -13.17
CA GLN A 3 9.94 -2.39 -13.52
C GLN A 3 9.19 -1.22 -14.20
N GLY A 4 7.94 -1.40 -14.61
CA GLY A 4 7.20 -0.42 -15.40
C GLY A 4 5.79 -0.09 -14.91
N LEU A 5 5.43 -0.45 -13.67
CA LEU A 5 4.05 -0.25 -13.19
C LEU A 5 3.69 1.25 -13.12
N ARG A 6 2.57 1.61 -13.76
CA ARG A 6 2.00 2.95 -13.78
C ARG A 6 0.66 2.98 -13.07
N THR A 7 0.24 4.16 -12.67
CA THR A 7 -0.99 4.40 -11.91
C THR A 7 -2.25 3.93 -12.64
N ASN A 8 -2.22 3.90 -13.98
CA ASN A 8 -3.35 3.52 -14.83
C ASN A 8 -3.27 2.08 -15.33
N ASP A 9 -2.27 1.31 -14.90
CA ASP A 9 -2.15 -0.08 -15.33
C ASP A 9 -3.27 -0.92 -14.72
N MET A 10 -3.76 -1.88 -15.50
CA MET A 10 -4.75 -2.87 -15.08
C MET A 10 -4.05 -4.22 -14.90
N LEU A 11 -4.35 -4.91 -13.81
CA LEU A 11 -3.90 -6.26 -13.52
C LEU A 11 -5.07 -7.22 -13.70
N GLU A 12 -4.83 -8.36 -14.32
CA GLU A 12 -5.83 -9.41 -14.47
C GLU A 12 -5.64 -10.47 -13.39
N ASP A 13 -6.75 -10.95 -12.82
CA ASP A 13 -6.73 -12.13 -11.96
C ASP A 13 -6.65 -13.43 -12.79
N ALA A 14 -6.59 -14.58 -12.12
CA ALA A 14 -6.53 -15.89 -12.77
C ALA A 14 -7.77 -16.21 -13.64
N THR A 15 -8.85 -15.43 -13.52
CA THR A 15 -10.08 -15.54 -14.32
C THR A 15 -10.15 -14.50 -15.44
N GLY A 16 -9.11 -13.68 -15.61
CA GLY A 16 -9.05 -12.61 -16.61
C GLY A 16 -9.82 -11.35 -16.22
N LYS A 17 -10.27 -11.21 -14.97
CA LYS A 17 -10.98 -10.00 -14.53
C LYS A 17 -9.97 -8.88 -14.24
N PRO A 18 -10.11 -7.70 -14.85
CA PRO A 18 -9.18 -6.62 -14.66
C PRO A 18 -9.50 -5.82 -13.39
N LEU A 19 -8.46 -5.37 -12.68
CA LEU A 19 -8.53 -4.41 -11.59
C LEU A 19 -7.35 -3.45 -11.68
N SER A 20 -7.54 -2.19 -11.28
CA SER A 20 -6.43 -1.22 -11.27
C SER A 20 -5.30 -1.73 -10.39
N ALA A 21 -4.08 -1.66 -10.91
CA ALA A 21 -2.88 -1.94 -10.14
C ALA A 21 -2.85 -1.09 -8.86
N LEU A 22 -3.20 0.19 -8.96
CA LEU A 22 -3.22 1.08 -7.79
C LEU A 22 -4.15 0.55 -6.71
N THR A 23 -5.35 0.08 -7.07
CA THR A 23 -6.31 -0.51 -6.13
C THR A 23 -5.76 -1.78 -5.48
N VAL A 24 -5.09 -2.65 -6.23
CA VAL A 24 -4.51 -3.89 -5.69
C VAL A 24 -3.46 -3.57 -4.63
N PHE A 25 -2.51 -2.68 -4.95
CA PHE A 25 -1.42 -2.35 -4.04
C PHE A 25 -1.88 -1.49 -2.84
N SER A 26 -2.79 -0.53 -3.04
CA SER A 26 -3.36 0.23 -1.93
C SER A 26 -4.18 -0.65 -0.98
N SER A 27 -4.90 -1.64 -1.51
CA SER A 27 -5.66 -2.60 -0.67
C SER A 27 -4.73 -3.42 0.23
N ALA A 28 -3.58 -3.85 -0.28
CA ALA A 28 -2.59 -4.57 0.52
C ALA A 28 -1.99 -3.69 1.63
N ILE A 29 -1.66 -2.43 1.30
CA ILE A 29 -1.15 -1.46 2.29
C ILE A 29 -2.23 -1.15 3.34
N LYS A 30 -3.47 -0.95 2.92
CA LYS A 30 -4.62 -0.71 3.79
C LYS A 30 -4.84 -1.84 4.77
N TYR A 31 -4.74 -3.09 4.32
CA TYR A 31 -4.86 -4.23 5.20
C TYR A 31 -3.82 -4.18 6.33
N LEU A 32 -2.54 -3.94 6.01
CA LEU A 32 -1.46 -3.85 7.01
C LEU A 32 -1.65 -2.66 7.96
N HIS A 33 -2.08 -1.52 7.42
CA HIS A 33 -2.39 -0.32 8.19
C HIS A 33 -3.51 -0.58 9.21
N ASP A 34 -4.65 -1.11 8.75
CA ASP A 34 -5.83 -1.34 9.58
C ASP A 34 -5.58 -2.46 10.61
N ASP A 35 -4.82 -3.50 10.25
CA ASP A 35 -4.45 -4.59 11.16
C ASP A 35 -3.55 -4.11 12.31
N LEU A 36 -2.62 -3.19 12.03
CA LEU A 36 -1.83 -2.54 13.07
C LEU A 36 -2.75 -1.80 14.06
N PHE A 37 -3.64 -0.93 13.58
CA PHE A 37 -4.51 -0.15 14.48
C PHE A 37 -5.45 -1.03 15.27
N LYS A 38 -5.98 -2.09 14.67
CA LYS A 38 -6.78 -3.08 15.39
C LYS A 38 -5.97 -3.72 16.52
N THR A 39 -4.71 -4.06 16.27
CA THR A 39 -3.80 -4.63 17.28
C THR A 39 -3.49 -3.61 18.39
N LEU A 40 -3.21 -2.37 18.03
CA LEU A 40 -2.90 -1.30 18.98
C LEU A 40 -4.10 -0.94 19.86
N GLN A 41 -5.31 -0.83 19.30
CA GLN A 41 -6.53 -0.58 20.06
C GLN A 41 -6.74 -1.66 21.13
N ASN A 42 -6.50 -2.93 20.79
CA ASN A 42 -6.61 -4.04 21.73
C ASN A 42 -5.51 -4.04 22.80
N GLY A 43 -4.29 -3.62 22.45
CA GLY A 43 -3.12 -3.70 23.34
C GLY A 43 -2.87 -2.47 24.23
N THR A 44 -3.33 -1.28 23.82
CA THR A 44 -2.97 0.01 24.45
C THR A 44 -4.15 0.77 25.05
N GLY A 45 -5.35 0.18 25.05
CA GLY A 45 -6.56 0.83 25.52
C GLY A 45 -7.03 1.99 24.63
N GLY A 46 -6.62 2.01 23.35
CA GLY A 46 -7.06 3.01 22.37
C GLY A 46 -6.41 4.40 22.51
N SER A 47 -5.17 4.45 23.01
CA SER A 47 -4.44 5.71 23.26
C SER A 47 -3.51 6.15 22.12
N ILE A 48 -3.27 5.28 21.14
CA ILE A 48 -2.42 5.57 19.97
C ILE A 48 -3.31 5.82 18.76
N PHE A 49 -3.11 6.96 18.11
CA PHE A 49 -3.84 7.40 16.92
C PHE A 49 -2.94 7.45 15.69
N THR A 50 -3.52 7.72 14.52
CA THR A 50 -2.78 7.76 13.26
C THR A 50 -1.70 8.82 13.25
N GLU A 51 -1.94 9.95 13.92
CA GLU A 51 -1.03 11.08 14.00
C GLU A 51 0.24 10.78 14.82
N ASP A 52 0.18 9.73 15.66
CA ASP A 52 1.31 9.30 16.49
C ASP A 52 2.30 8.41 15.72
N ILE A 53 1.96 7.98 14.50
CA ILE A 53 2.72 6.97 13.74
C ILE A 53 3.31 7.56 12.46
N HIS A 54 4.62 7.39 12.29
CA HIS A 54 5.32 7.66 11.03
C HIS A 54 5.52 6.38 10.24
N TRP A 55 4.98 6.34 9.02
CA TRP A 55 5.06 5.18 8.14
C TRP A 55 6.31 5.20 7.26
N VAL A 56 7.00 4.05 7.19
CA VAL A 56 8.12 3.83 6.28
C VAL A 56 7.78 2.66 5.35
N LEU A 57 7.71 2.95 4.05
CA LEU A 57 7.53 1.93 3.02
C LEU A 57 8.87 1.65 2.34
N THR A 58 9.42 0.46 2.57
CA THR A 58 10.65 0.03 1.92
C THR A 58 10.39 -0.40 0.47
N VAL A 59 11.17 0.11 -0.46
CA VAL A 59 11.14 -0.31 -1.87
C VAL A 59 12.55 -0.73 -2.32
N PRO A 60 12.70 -1.75 -3.19
CA PRO A 60 14.02 -2.17 -3.66
C PRO A 60 14.75 -1.05 -4.43
N ALA A 61 16.06 -0.90 -4.19
CA ALA A 61 16.88 0.13 -4.82
C ALA A 61 16.92 0.01 -6.36
N ILE A 62 16.85 -1.22 -6.89
CA ILE A 62 16.90 -1.54 -8.33
C ILE A 62 15.62 -1.20 -9.09
N TRP A 63 14.57 -0.71 -8.42
CA TRP A 63 13.34 -0.30 -9.09
C TRP A 63 13.50 1.03 -9.82
N SER A 64 12.76 1.18 -10.92
CA SER A 64 12.68 2.45 -11.64
C SER A 64 12.03 3.53 -10.79
N ASP A 65 12.35 4.79 -11.05
CA ASP A 65 11.74 5.92 -10.32
C ASP A 65 10.23 5.99 -10.52
N ILE A 66 9.73 5.49 -11.65
CA ILE A 66 8.29 5.35 -11.93
C ILE A 66 7.66 4.36 -10.94
N ALA A 67 8.24 3.17 -10.78
CA ALA A 67 7.74 2.18 -9.83
C ALA A 67 7.83 2.68 -8.37
N LYS A 68 8.89 3.42 -8.00
CA LYS A 68 9.00 4.06 -6.68
C LYS A 68 7.88 5.09 -6.46
N LYS A 69 7.62 5.96 -7.45
CA LYS A 69 6.51 6.93 -7.41
C LYS A 69 5.15 6.25 -7.34
N PHE A 70 4.96 5.15 -8.08
CA PHE A 70 3.74 4.34 -8.03
C PHE A 70 3.48 3.82 -6.62
N MET A 71 4.47 3.20 -5.98
CA MET A 71 4.32 2.70 -4.59
C MET A 71 4.01 3.83 -3.61
N ARG A 72 4.66 4.99 -3.76
CA ARG A 72 4.33 6.17 -2.96
C ARG A 72 2.89 6.61 -3.17
N ARG A 73 2.40 6.59 -4.41
CA ARG A 73 1.00 6.92 -4.69
C ARG A 73 0.04 5.91 -4.05
N ALA A 74 0.33 4.61 -4.14
CA ALA A 74 -0.48 3.57 -3.50
C ALA A 74 -0.58 3.74 -1.98
N ALA A 75 0.51 4.14 -1.32
CA ALA A 75 0.51 4.42 0.11
C ALA A 75 -0.33 5.67 0.47
N LEU A 76 -0.29 6.72 -0.36
CA LEU A 76 -1.07 7.95 -0.16
C LEU A 76 -2.59 7.78 -0.37
N GLU A 77 -3.03 6.66 -0.97
CA GLU A 77 -4.47 6.34 -1.04
C GLU A 77 -5.01 5.77 0.29
N VAL A 78 -4.13 5.50 1.27
CA VAL A 78 -4.45 4.80 2.52
C VAL A 78 -4.15 5.66 3.74
N CYS A 79 -2.91 6.16 3.83
CA CYS A 79 -2.36 6.86 4.99
C CYS A 79 -2.68 8.35 4.97
#